data_AF-A0A2B5HTY5-F1
#
_entry.id   AF-A0A2B5HTY5-F1
#
_cell.length_a   1.000
_cell.length_b   1.000
_cell.length_c   1.000
_cell.angle_alpha   90.00
_cell.angle_beta   90.00
_cell.angle_gamma   90.00
#
_symmetry.space_group_name_H-M   'P 1'
#
loop_
_entity.id
_entity.type
_entity.pdbx_description
1 polymer ?
#
loop_
_entity_poly.entity_id
_entity_poly.type
_entity_poly.pdbx_seq_one_letter_code
_entity_poly.pdbx_strand_id
1 'polypeptide(L)' 'MPKVSLPTGSVYENVFRLLIMKFMDNYDLDIRSVKKSCVHIVHPDGRIIPFDTYNLFYRDEKEEYLKELQGERGIVK' A
#
# COMPACT_ATOMS: atom_id res chain seq x y z
N MET A 1 -7.99 30.96 3.86
CA MET A 1 -8.70 29.94 3.05
C MET A 1 -9.98 30.54 2.51
N PRO A 2 -10.39 30.23 1.26
CA PRO A 2 -11.67 30.72 0.74
C PRO A 2 -12.83 30.09 1.51
N LYS A 3 -13.86 30.88 1.82
CA LYS A 3 -15.08 30.40 2.47
C LYS A 3 -16.00 29.81 1.41
N VAL A 4 -16.19 28.50 1.44
CA VAL A 4 -17.16 27.80 0.59
C VAL A 4 -18.48 27.73 1.34
N SER A 5 -19.56 28.19 0.70
CA SER A 5 -20.93 28.01 1.20
C SER A 5 -21.34 26.57 0.94
N LEU A 6 -21.54 25.78 1.99
CA LEU A 6 -22.08 24.42 1.90
C LEU A 6 -23.57 24.42 2.24
N PRO A 7 -24.38 23.55 1.62
CA PRO A 7 -25.77 23.36 2.02
C PRO A 7 -25.91 22.98 3.50
N THR A 8 -27.01 23.40 4.13
CA THR A 8 -27.33 23.04 5.51
C THR A 8 -27.41 21.52 5.66
N GLY A 9 -26.66 20.95 6.60
CA GLY A 9 -26.60 19.49 6.83
C GLY A 9 -25.51 18.76 6.04
N SER A 10 -24.68 19.45 5.25
CA SER A 10 -23.44 18.89 4.67
C SER A 10 -22.34 18.71 5.72
N VAL A 11 -22.64 17.90 6.74
CA VAL A 11 -21.69 17.48 7.79
C VAL A 11 -20.93 16.24 7.35
N TYR A 12 -19.79 16.00 8.00
CA TYR A 12 -18.85 14.92 7.65
C TYR A 12 -19.49 13.51 7.70
N GLU A 13 -20.51 13.33 8.55
CA GLU A 13 -21.29 12.09 8.70
C GLU A 13 -22.05 11.72 7.42
N ASN A 14 -22.36 12.70 6.57
CA ASN A 14 -23.14 12.51 5.34
C ASN A 14 -22.26 12.39 4.08
N VAL A 15 -20.98 12.01 4.23
CA VAL A 15 -20.03 11.90 3.13
C VAL A 15 -19.75 10.44 2.79
N PHE A 16 -20.17 10.00 1.61
CA PHE A 16 -19.71 8.75 1.01
C PHE A 16 -18.36 8.95 0.32
N ARG A 17 -17.41 8.02 0.53
CA ARG A 17 -16.05 8.12 -0.04
C ARG A 17 -15.72 6.89 -0.87
N LEU A 18 -15.21 7.14 -2.07
CA LEU A 18 -14.57 6.13 -2.91
C LEU A 18 -13.08 6.46 -3.00
N LEU A 19 -12.23 5.54 -2.55
CA LEU A 19 -10.79 5.65 -2.70
C LEU A 19 -10.36 4.64 -3.76
N ILE A 20 -9.70 5.13 -4.81
CA ILE A 20 -9.04 4.29 -5.82
C ILE A 20 -7.56 4.55 -5.65
N MET A 21 -6.83 3.51 -5.24
CA MET A 21 -5.40 3.57 -5.03
C MET A 21 -4.75 2.53 -5.94
N LYS A 22 -3.54 2.85 -6.41
CA LYS A 22 -2.73 1.92 -7.20
C LYS A 22 -1.75 1.16 -6.30
N PHE A 23 -1.39 -0.04 -6.71
CA PHE A 23 -0.19 -0.69 -6.24
C PHE A 23 1.04 -0.08 -6.92
N MET A 24 2.20 -0.16 -6.26
CA MET A 24 3.50 0.11 -6.86
C MET A 24 4.00 -1.11 -7.65
N ASP A 25 4.88 -0.85 -8.61
CA ASP A 25 5.59 -1.83 -9.42
C ASP A 25 7.11 -1.59 -9.41
N ASN A 26 7.85 -2.28 -10.27
CA ASN A 26 9.30 -2.17 -10.37
C ASN A 26 9.80 -0.84 -10.96
N TYR A 27 8.97 -0.07 -11.67
CA TYR A 27 9.33 1.20 -12.29
C TYR A 27 9.03 2.40 -11.37
N ASP A 28 8.07 2.28 -10.47
CA ASP A 28 7.60 3.39 -9.63
C ASP A 28 7.74 3.17 -8.11
N LEU A 29 8.48 2.14 -7.71
CA LEU A 29 8.76 1.83 -6.31
C LEU A 29 9.50 2.97 -5.59
N ASP A 30 8.81 3.66 -4.67
CA ASP A 30 9.41 4.63 -3.76
C ASP A 30 9.35 4.17 -2.30
N ILE A 31 10.50 3.69 -1.80
CA ILE A 31 10.68 3.20 -0.44
C ILE A 31 10.36 4.29 0.61
N ARG A 32 10.59 5.58 0.30
CA ARG A 32 10.32 6.67 1.25
C ARG A 32 8.82 6.87 1.43
N SER A 33 8.05 6.77 0.36
CA SER A 33 6.58 6.80 0.39
C SER A 33 6.03 5.60 1.16
N VAL A 34 6.52 4.39 0.87
CA VAL A 34 6.09 3.14 1.55
C VAL A 34 6.22 3.24 3.08
N LYS A 35 7.32 3.80 3.59
CA LYS A 35 7.52 3.99 5.04
C LYS A 35 6.52 4.94 5.71
N LYS A 36 5.82 5.76 4.92
CA LYS A 36 4.78 6.69 5.39
C LYS A 36 3.37 6.24 5.00
N SER A 37 3.23 5.04 4.45
CA SER A 37 1.94 4.50 4.03
C SER A 37 1.00 4.42 5.23
N CYS A 38 -0.28 4.72 5.01
CA CYS A 38 -1.32 4.69 6.04
C CYS A 38 -2.37 3.59 5.78
N VAL A 39 -2.30 2.93 4.63
CA VAL A 39 -3.19 1.82 4.27
C VAL A 39 -2.39 0.55 4.20
N HIS A 40 -2.86 -0.47 4.91
CA HIS A 40 -2.14 -1.73 5.06
C HIS A 40 -3.10 -2.91 4.92
N ILE A 41 -2.56 -4.02 4.42
CA ILE A 41 -3.23 -5.31 4.32
C ILE A 41 -2.75 -6.18 5.48
N VAL A 42 -3.70 -6.79 6.18
CA VAL A 42 -3.41 -7.82 7.17
C VAL A 42 -3.17 -9.12 6.42
N HIS A 43 -1.94 -9.60 6.47
CA HIS A 43 -1.54 -10.85 5.83
C HIS A 43 -2.04 -12.06 6.64
N PRO A 44 -2.29 -13.24 6.03
CA PRO A 44 -2.82 -14.41 6.74
C PRO A 44 -1.99 -14.89 7.94
N ASP A 45 -0.68 -14.60 7.95
CA ASP A 45 0.22 -14.91 9.07
C ASP A 45 0.28 -13.83 10.16
N GLY A 46 -0.54 -12.78 10.05
CA GLY A 46 -0.64 -11.69 11.02
C GLY A 46 0.32 -10.51 10.76
N ARG A 47 1.14 -10.53 9.71
CA ARG A 47 1.97 -9.37 9.33
C ARG A 47 1.10 -8.22 8.79
N ILE A 48 1.52 -6.99 9.05
CA ILE A 48 0.92 -5.77 8.48
C ILE A 48 1.78 -5.33 7.30
N ILE A 49 1.22 -5.39 6.10
CA ILE A 49 1.94 -5.12 4.86
C ILE A 49 1.42 -3.82 4.24
N PRO A 50 2.29 -2.87 3.86
CA PRO A 50 1.85 -1.67 3.15
C PRO A 50 1.06 -2.03 1.89
N PHE A 51 -0.10 -1.38 1.69
CA PHE A 51 -0.95 -1.65 0.53
C PHE A 51 -0.15 -1.50 -0.77
N ASP A 52 0.65 -0.43 -0.87
CA ASP A 52 1.40 -0.07 -2.07
C ASP A 52 2.29 -1.21 -2.58
N THR A 53 2.92 -1.97 -1.69
CA THR A 53 3.91 -3.00 -2.07
C THR A 53 3.35 -4.41 -2.12
N TYR A 54 2.08 -4.61 -1.76
CA TYR A 54 1.48 -5.93 -1.62
C TYR A 54 1.54 -6.75 -2.92
N ASN A 55 1.05 -6.20 -4.03
CA ASN A 55 1.05 -6.91 -5.32
C ASN A 55 2.45 -7.22 -5.84
N LEU A 56 3.45 -6.39 -5.49
CA LEU A 56 4.80 -6.55 -5.99
C LEU A 56 5.54 -7.69 -5.27
N PHE A 57 5.31 -7.86 -3.97
CA PHE A 57 6.14 -8.73 -3.12
C PHE A 57 5.41 -9.85 -2.37
N TYR A 58 4.11 -9.70 -2.10
CA TYR A 58 3.41 -10.54 -1.11
C TYR A 58 2.16 -11.21 -1.65
N ARG A 59 1.75 -10.87 -2.87
CA ARG A 59 0.57 -11.47 -3.49
C ARG A 59 0.92 -12.82 -4.12
N ASP A 60 0.10 -13.83 -3.81
CA ASP A 60 0.19 -15.16 -4.41
C ASP A 60 1.62 -15.74 -4.25
N GLU A 61 2.21 -16.29 -5.32
CA GLU A 61 3.56 -16.86 -5.35
C GLU A 61 4.71 -15.82 -5.27
N LYS A 62 4.42 -14.51 -5.25
CA LYS A 62 5.46 -13.46 -5.25
C LYS A 62 6.32 -13.48 -3.99
N GLU A 63 5.75 -13.90 -2.85
CA GLU A 63 6.51 -13.95 -1.60
C GLU A 63 7.57 -15.06 -1.64
N GLU A 64 7.23 -16.22 -2.20
CA GLU A 64 8.18 -17.33 -2.37
C GLU A 64 9.31 -16.93 -3.32
N TYR A 65 8.96 -16.34 -4.46
CA TYR A 65 9.94 -15.82 -5.41
C TYR A 65 10.87 -14.77 -4.80
N LEU A 66 10.34 -13.87 -3.96
CA LEU A 66 11.16 -12.90 -3.25
C LEU A 66 12.16 -13.57 -2.30
N LYS A 67 11.75 -14.63 -1.60
CA LYS A 67 12.62 -15.40 -0.70
C LYS A 67 13.74 -16.11 -1.48
N GLU A 68 13.45 -16.66 -2.65
CA GLU A 68 14.45 -17.26 -3.54
C GLU A 68 15.52 -16.25 -3.93
N LEU A 69 15.11 -15.08 -4.43
CA LEU A 69 16.02 -14.00 -4.83
C LEU A 69 16.88 -13.47 -3.66
N GLN A 70 16.32 -13.44 -2.45
CA GLN A 70 17.08 -13.08 -1.24
C GLN A 70 18.12 -14.15 -0.88
N GLY A 71 17.78 -15.43 -1.07
CA GLY A 71 18.69 -16.56 -0.91
C GLY A 71 19.87 -16.50 -1.89
N GLU A 72 19.60 -16.25 -3.17
CA GLU A 72 20.64 -16.06 -4.20
C GLU A 72 21.61 -14.94 -3.84
N ARG A 73 21.10 -13.80 -3.36
CA ARG A 73 21.92 -12.68 -2.89
C ARG A 73 22.84 -13.03 -1.71
N GLY A 74 22.44 -13.99 -0.88
CA GLY A 74 23.26 -14.51 0.22
C GLY A 74 24.44 -15.37 -0.25
N ILE A 75 24.35 -15.96 -1.45
CA ILE A 75 25.39 -16.80 -2.05
C ILE A 75 26.46 -15.93 -2.75
N VAL A 76 26.10 -14.73 -3.20
CA VAL A 76 27.00 -13.80 -3.92
C VAL A 76 27.75 -12.85 -2.96
N LYS A 77 27.58 -12.99 -1.64
CA LYS A 77 28.33 -12.24 -0.63
C LYS A 77 29.49 -13.04 -0.04
#